data_AF-A0A926PJM1-F1
#
_entry.id   AF-A0A926PJM1-F1
#
_cell.length_a   1.000
_cell.length_b   1.000
_cell.length_c   1.000
_cell.angle_alpha   90.00
_cell.angle_beta   90.00
_cell.angle_gamma   90.00
#
_symmetry.space_group_name_H-M   'P 1'
#
loop_
_entity.id
_entity.type
_entity.pdbx_description
1 polymer ?
#
loop_
_entity_poly.entity_id
_entity_poly.type
_entity_poly.pdbx_seq_one_letter_code
_entity_poly.pdbx_strand_id
1 'polypeptide(L)'
;MDIDKSIARVNEQLKASRVGVSIERRGGRLWLRGTFPPKPESGQTKSHRQKISLGVRATPAGLEQAKKKARLLGAQLDSEQFNWAQWCDSRSEHSEGPLIGEILERFETEYWNNRERNSQSETTWKTDYLRVFNKLPKDALLNSEILKEVILTTQPNSRQRKRVFEKLVSLAEFAGIEVAFSEKLKGSYSPKHVNPRFLPTDEIIQTTRDAIENEAWRWVFSAIATWGLRPHEVFHLDLAKFPVAQVLSPTKTGERFAYPLYPEWAEVWKLDDIKLPKFQKEHNNAKLGNKICKEFNERDIPFRAYDLRHSYARRCFEFSIPPDWAAHLMGHSLKVHMETYRAWIDWETYQRAYEALIARSDRPRPPKINGKQQEFPEVP
;
A
#
# COMPACT_ATOMS: atom_id res chain seq x y z
N MET A 1 -15.19 -11.50 40.22
CA MET A 1 -15.14 -10.50 41.31
C MET A 1 -16.33 -9.59 41.17
N ASP A 2 -17.11 -9.45 42.23
CA ASP A 2 -18.24 -8.52 42.29
C ASP A 2 -17.69 -7.08 42.38
N ILE A 3 -17.75 -6.35 41.27
CA ILE A 3 -17.21 -5.00 41.15
C ILE A 3 -17.87 -4.03 42.14
N ASP A 4 -19.12 -4.28 42.53
CA ASP A 4 -19.86 -3.41 43.43
C ASP A 4 -19.35 -3.56 44.88
N LYS A 5 -18.96 -4.77 45.29
CA LYS A 5 -18.21 -4.99 46.54
C LYS A 5 -16.85 -4.31 46.54
N SER A 6 -16.14 -4.33 45.40
CA SER A 6 -14.86 -3.62 45.28
C SER A 6 -15.02 -2.10 45.35
N ILE A 7 -16.08 -1.54 44.76
CA ILE A 7 -16.41 -0.11 44.87
C ILE A 7 -16.71 0.27 46.32
N ALA A 8 -17.49 -0.54 47.05
CA ALA A 8 -17.79 -0.31 48.46
C ALA A 8 -16.50 -0.20 49.31
N ARG A 9 -15.58 -1.16 49.15
CA ARG A 9 -14.28 -1.16 49.84
C ARG A 9 -13.43 0.07 49.50
N VAL A 10 -13.41 0.51 48.24
CA VAL A 10 -12.68 1.71 47.84
C VAL A 10 -13.31 2.97 48.44
N ASN A 11 -14.65 3.05 48.49
CA ASN A 11 -15.34 4.17 49.10
C ASN A 11 -15.11 4.26 50.61
N GLU A 12 -15.01 3.13 51.31
CA GLU A 12 -14.59 3.12 52.73
C GLU A 12 -13.19 3.72 52.92
N GLN A 13 -12.23 3.37 52.04
CA GLN A 13 -10.89 3.95 52.06
C GLN A 13 -10.90 5.45 51.78
N LEU A 14 -11.66 5.90 50.78
CA LEU A 14 -11.79 7.33 50.47
C LEU A 14 -12.43 8.12 51.62
N LYS A 15 -13.42 7.52 52.31
CA LYS A 15 -14.05 8.09 53.49
C LYS A 15 -13.08 8.17 54.68
N ALA A 16 -12.30 7.11 54.92
CA ALA A 16 -11.28 7.10 55.97
C ALA A 16 -10.20 8.17 55.74
N SER A 17 -9.83 8.41 54.47
CA SER A 17 -8.90 9.48 54.08
C SER A 17 -9.55 10.87 53.93
N ARG A 18 -10.83 11.03 54.31
CA ARG A 18 -11.58 12.30 54.26
C ARG A 18 -11.57 13.03 52.90
N VAL A 19 -11.52 12.28 51.79
CA VAL A 19 -11.38 12.83 50.42
C VAL A 19 -12.60 13.65 49.95
N GLY A 20 -13.76 13.55 50.63
CA GLY A 20 -14.97 14.30 50.25
C GLY A 20 -15.68 13.81 48.97
N VAL A 21 -15.12 12.80 48.29
CA VAL A 21 -15.61 12.26 47.01
C VAL A 21 -15.78 10.73 47.10
N SER A 22 -16.89 10.21 46.57
CA SER A 22 -17.16 8.78 46.44
C SER A 22 -17.30 8.34 44.99
N ILE A 23 -17.04 7.06 44.71
CA ILE A 23 -17.20 6.43 43.40
C ILE A 23 -18.58 5.76 43.34
N GLU A 24 -19.31 5.96 42.25
CA GLU A 24 -20.56 5.26 41.95
C GLU A 24 -20.49 4.54 40.61
N ARG A 25 -21.15 3.39 40.53
CA ARG A 25 -21.41 2.71 39.25
C ARG A 25 -22.77 3.13 38.71
N ARG A 26 -22.81 3.46 37.42
CA ARG A 26 -24.06 3.61 36.65
C ARG A 26 -23.93 2.84 35.35
N GLY A 27 -24.72 1.77 35.23
CA GLY A 27 -24.59 0.81 34.14
C GLY A 27 -23.17 0.21 34.09
N GLY A 28 -22.53 0.29 32.92
CA GLY A 28 -21.16 -0.19 32.71
C GLY A 28 -20.05 0.82 33.05
N ARG A 29 -20.36 1.99 33.63
CA ARG A 29 -19.40 3.10 33.82
C ARG A 29 -19.29 3.56 35.28
N LEU A 30 -18.13 4.14 35.61
CA LEU A 30 -17.81 4.71 36.93
C LEU A 30 -17.92 6.24 36.91
N TRP A 31 -18.41 6.78 38.02
CA TRP A 31 -18.69 8.19 38.25
C TRP A 31 -18.12 8.61 39.60
N LEU A 32 -17.75 9.89 39.73
CA LEU A 32 -17.45 10.51 41.02
C LEU A 32 -18.68 11.27 41.51
N ARG A 33 -18.94 11.23 42.81
CA ARG A 33 -20.00 11.96 43.48
C ARG A 33 -19.41 12.70 44.67
N GLY A 34 -19.73 13.98 44.79
CA GLY A 34 -19.26 14.84 45.87
C GLY A 34 -20.07 16.12 45.92
N THR A 35 -19.72 17.01 46.83
CA THR A 35 -20.26 18.38 46.84
C THR A 35 -19.30 19.25 46.06
N PHE A 36 -19.74 19.80 44.94
CA PHE A 36 -18.91 20.59 44.03
C PHE A 36 -19.46 22.02 43.93
N PRO A 37 -18.63 23.01 43.56
CA PRO A 37 -19.10 24.34 43.17
C PRO A 37 -20.12 24.26 42.02
N PRO A 38 -21.06 25.21 41.91
CA PRO A 38 -22.03 25.21 40.82
C PRO A 38 -21.32 25.23 39.45
N LYS A 39 -21.95 24.62 38.45
CA LYS A 39 -21.41 24.66 37.08
C LYS A 39 -21.53 26.09 36.53
N PRO A 40 -20.60 26.55 35.67
CA PRO A 40 -20.65 27.90 35.10
C PRO A 40 -21.98 28.24 34.41
N GLU A 41 -22.65 27.25 33.83
CA GLU A 41 -23.93 27.39 33.12
C GLU A 41 -25.16 26.98 33.96
N SER A 42 -24.97 26.56 35.21
CA SER A 42 -26.11 26.25 36.07
C SER A 42 -26.61 27.52 36.75
N GLY A 43 -27.93 27.75 36.75
CA GLY A 43 -28.56 28.84 37.54
C GLY A 43 -28.47 28.66 39.07
N GLN A 44 -27.56 27.81 39.55
CA GLN A 44 -27.33 27.59 40.98
C GLN A 44 -26.16 28.42 41.47
N THR A 45 -26.29 29.00 42.66
CA THR A 45 -25.30 29.91 43.25
C THR A 45 -24.50 29.30 44.39
N LYS A 46 -24.86 28.09 44.86
CA LYS A 46 -24.22 27.41 45.98
C LYS A 46 -23.70 26.03 45.58
N SER A 47 -22.62 25.61 46.23
CA SER A 47 -22.08 24.26 46.09
C SER A 47 -23.13 23.24 46.51
N HIS A 48 -23.30 22.19 45.70
CA HIS A 48 -24.31 21.17 45.93
C HIS A 48 -23.80 19.80 45.51
N ARG A 49 -24.54 18.76 45.89
CA ARG A 49 -24.14 17.38 45.59
C ARG A 49 -24.32 17.10 44.11
N GLN A 50 -23.21 16.84 43.43
CA GLN A 50 -23.14 16.67 41.99
C GLN A 50 -22.37 15.39 41.63
N LYS A 51 -22.41 15.03 40.35
CA LYS A 51 -21.74 13.85 39.82
C LYS A 51 -20.91 14.21 38.60
N ILE A 52 -19.74 13.57 38.46
CA ILE A 52 -18.81 13.73 37.34
C ILE A 52 -18.60 12.35 36.72
N SER A 53 -18.90 12.22 35.43
CA SER A 53 -18.64 10.98 34.69
C SER A 53 -17.14 10.86 34.44
N LEU A 54 -16.53 9.71 34.76
CA LEU A 54 -15.11 9.49 34.49
C LEU A 54 -14.85 9.00 33.07
N GLY A 55 -15.89 8.53 32.36
CA GLY A 55 -15.77 7.84 31.07
C GLY A 55 -15.05 6.49 31.17
N VAL A 56 -14.86 5.95 32.36
CA VAL A 56 -14.13 4.69 32.62
C VAL A 56 -15.12 3.54 32.83
N ARG A 57 -14.81 2.34 32.31
CA ARG A 57 -15.63 1.13 32.48
C ARG A 57 -15.55 0.60 33.91
N ALA A 58 -16.61 -0.04 34.39
CA ALA A 58 -16.68 -0.69 35.70
C ALA A 58 -15.92 -2.03 35.72
N THR A 59 -14.59 -1.95 35.59
CA THR A 59 -13.65 -3.08 35.67
C THR A 59 -12.63 -2.85 36.79
N PRO A 60 -11.88 -3.87 37.24
CA PRO A 60 -10.85 -3.68 38.28
C PRO A 60 -9.81 -2.60 37.93
N ALA A 61 -9.33 -2.59 36.68
CA ALA A 61 -8.42 -1.55 36.19
C ALA A 61 -9.09 -0.16 36.18
N GLY A 62 -10.37 -0.11 35.78
CA GLY A 62 -11.14 1.13 35.81
C GLY A 62 -11.39 1.67 37.21
N LEU A 63 -11.55 0.79 38.20
CA LEU A 63 -11.72 1.15 39.60
C LEU A 63 -10.45 1.76 40.20
N GLU A 64 -9.27 1.22 39.89
CA GLU A 64 -7.99 1.81 40.30
C GLU A 64 -7.78 3.21 39.70
N GLN A 65 -8.15 3.40 38.42
CA GLN A 65 -8.12 4.72 37.79
C GLN A 65 -9.12 5.68 38.46
N ALA A 66 -10.33 5.21 38.76
CA ALA A 66 -11.35 6.01 39.46
C ALA A 66 -10.90 6.43 40.86
N LYS A 67 -10.21 5.54 41.60
CA LYS A 67 -9.63 5.83 42.91
C LYS A 67 -8.58 6.94 42.86
N LYS A 68 -7.65 6.89 41.89
CA LYS A 68 -6.65 7.95 41.68
C LYS A 68 -7.32 9.29 41.37
N LYS A 69 -8.30 9.29 40.47
CA LYS A 69 -9.06 10.50 40.11
C LYS A 69 -9.88 11.05 41.29
N ALA A 70 -10.48 10.19 42.12
CA ALA A 70 -11.20 10.62 43.31
C ALA A 70 -10.29 11.36 44.30
N ARG A 71 -9.07 10.87 44.52
CA ARG A 71 -8.08 11.53 45.39
C ARG A 71 -7.60 12.87 44.83
N LEU A 72 -7.33 12.92 43.52
CA LEU A 72 -6.96 14.16 42.84
C LEU A 72 -8.08 15.21 42.97
N LEU A 73 -9.33 14.79 42.73
CA LEU A 73 -10.49 15.66 42.84
C LEU A 73 -10.67 16.18 44.27
N GLY A 74 -10.56 15.30 45.28
CA GLY A 74 -10.62 15.71 46.68
C GLY A 74 -9.55 16.73 47.04
N ALA A 75 -8.30 16.50 46.63
CA ALA A 75 -7.20 17.44 46.87
C ALA A 75 -7.44 18.81 46.23
N GLN A 76 -8.04 18.86 45.03
CA GLN A 76 -8.40 20.12 44.37
C GLN A 76 -9.56 20.86 45.04
N LEU A 77 -10.49 20.13 45.67
CA LEU A 77 -11.55 20.74 46.47
C LEU A 77 -10.99 21.31 47.77
N ASP A 78 -10.10 20.57 48.43
CA ASP A 78 -9.45 21.00 49.68
C ASP A 78 -8.54 22.21 49.48
N SER A 79 -7.91 22.34 48.29
CA SER A 79 -7.04 23.47 47.94
C SER A 79 -7.77 24.63 47.25
N GLU A 80 -9.10 24.57 47.10
CA GLU A 80 -9.92 25.54 46.36
C GLU A 80 -9.49 25.76 44.89
N GLN A 81 -8.77 24.80 44.29
CA GLN A 81 -8.29 24.85 42.90
C GLN A 81 -9.17 24.06 41.93
N PHE A 82 -10.35 23.62 42.37
CA PHE A 82 -11.27 22.88 41.52
C PHE A 82 -11.74 23.75 40.33
N ASN A 83 -11.52 23.26 39.11
CA ASN A 83 -11.96 23.91 37.88
C ASN A 83 -12.81 22.94 37.05
N TRP A 84 -14.06 23.32 36.79
CA TRP A 84 -14.97 22.54 35.95
C TRP A 84 -14.40 22.24 34.56
N ALA A 85 -13.60 23.09 33.94
CA ALA A 85 -13.01 22.81 32.63
C ALA A 85 -12.09 21.56 32.62
N GLN A 86 -11.50 21.20 33.76
CA GLN A 86 -10.63 20.01 33.88
C GLN A 86 -11.41 18.70 34.09
N TRP A 87 -12.68 18.80 34.47
CA TRP A 87 -13.52 17.65 34.84
C TRP A 87 -14.77 17.51 33.97
N CYS A 88 -15.25 18.62 33.43
CA CYS A 88 -16.08 18.74 32.25
C CYS A 88 -15.16 18.86 31.03
N ASP A 89 -14.37 17.81 30.81
CA ASP A 89 -13.65 17.66 29.56
C ASP A 89 -14.69 17.32 28.48
N SER A 90 -15.05 18.31 27.65
CA SER A 90 -15.38 18.17 26.22
C SER A 90 -16.09 16.88 25.76
N ARG A 91 -17.09 16.41 26.53
CA ARG A 91 -17.86 15.18 26.23
C ARG A 91 -19.36 15.39 26.33
N SER A 92 -19.82 16.49 25.78
CA SER A 92 -21.21 16.64 25.34
C SER A 92 -21.36 16.89 23.84
N GLU A 93 -20.30 16.73 23.04
CA GLU A 93 -20.41 16.74 21.57
C GLU A 93 -19.79 15.52 20.85
N HIS A 94 -19.05 14.61 21.50
CA HIS A 94 -18.38 13.49 20.79
C HIS A 94 -18.70 12.09 21.34
N SER A 95 -19.87 11.89 21.95
CA SER A 95 -20.42 10.54 22.15
C SER A 95 -21.52 10.16 21.16
N GLU A 96 -21.69 10.96 20.10
CA GLU A 96 -22.61 10.69 18.97
C GLU A 96 -21.86 10.42 17.66
N GLY A 97 -20.62 9.92 17.75
CA GLY A 97 -19.86 9.46 16.58
C GLY A 97 -20.01 7.95 16.38
N PRO A 98 -20.14 7.45 15.14
CA PRO A 98 -20.10 6.01 14.89
C PRO A 98 -18.75 5.42 15.31
N LEU A 99 -18.76 4.18 15.78
CA LEU A 99 -17.53 3.44 16.07
C LEU A 99 -16.70 3.25 14.80
N ILE A 100 -15.38 3.12 14.92
CA ILE A 100 -14.51 2.82 13.78
C ILE A 100 -15.03 1.59 13.02
N GLY A 101 -15.47 0.55 13.73
CA GLY A 101 -16.08 -0.63 13.11
C GLY A 101 -17.26 -0.29 12.18
N GLU A 102 -18.19 0.55 12.65
CA GLU A 102 -19.37 0.97 11.90
C GLU A 102 -19.01 1.86 10.69
N ILE A 103 -18.01 2.75 10.85
CA ILE A 103 -17.49 3.56 9.74
C ILE A 103 -16.88 2.67 8.67
N LEU A 104 -16.12 1.64 9.06
CA LEU A 104 -15.48 0.71 8.14
C LEU A 104 -16.52 -0.12 7.35
N GLU A 105 -17.61 -0.55 7.99
CA GLU A 105 -18.71 -1.25 7.31
C GLU A 105 -19.42 -0.35 6.30
N ARG A 106 -19.69 0.90 6.66
CA ARG A 106 -20.24 1.90 5.74
C ARG A 106 -19.29 2.20 4.58
N PHE A 107 -17.99 2.33 4.87
CA PHE A 107 -16.96 2.55 3.85
C PHE A 107 -16.87 1.37 2.87
N GLU A 108 -16.92 0.13 3.38
CA GLU A 108 -16.92 -1.07 2.54
C GLU A 108 -18.15 -1.11 1.63
N THR A 109 -19.33 -0.82 2.19
CA THR A 109 -20.58 -0.75 1.42
C THR A 109 -20.48 0.28 0.30
N GLU A 110 -20.03 1.50 0.61
CA GLU A 110 -19.83 2.55 -0.39
C GLU A 110 -18.77 2.20 -1.44
N TYR A 111 -17.69 1.52 -1.01
CA TYR A 111 -16.63 1.08 -1.90
C TYR A 111 -17.15 0.13 -2.98
N TRP A 112 -18.05 -0.78 -2.60
CA TRP A 112 -18.65 -1.79 -3.49
C TRP A 112 -19.87 -1.29 -4.26
N ASN A 113 -20.62 -0.31 -3.74
CA ASN A 113 -21.70 0.34 -4.50
C ASN A 113 -21.16 1.06 -5.75
N ASN A 114 -19.94 1.60 -5.66
CA ASN A 114 -19.31 2.36 -6.74
C ASN A 114 -18.36 1.52 -7.62
N ARG A 115 -18.27 0.20 -7.41
CA ARG A 115 -17.31 -0.66 -8.13
C ARG A 115 -17.88 -2.03 -8.42
N GLU A 116 -17.70 -2.49 -9.64
CA GLU A 116 -17.93 -3.90 -9.96
C GLU A 116 -17.01 -4.80 -9.12
N ARG A 117 -17.62 -5.82 -8.51
CA ARG A 117 -16.91 -6.80 -7.70
C ARG A 117 -16.35 -7.91 -8.58
N ASN A 118 -15.08 -7.78 -8.94
CA ASN A 118 -14.32 -8.74 -9.72
C ASN A 118 -13.00 -9.11 -9.01
N SER A 119 -12.25 -10.07 -9.57
CA SER A 119 -11.03 -10.60 -8.94
C SER A 119 -9.97 -9.53 -8.65
N GLN A 120 -9.90 -8.49 -9.48
CA GLN A 120 -8.96 -7.38 -9.32
C GLN A 120 -9.40 -6.43 -8.20
N SER A 121 -10.66 -5.97 -8.23
CA SER A 121 -11.18 -5.07 -7.19
C SER A 121 -11.19 -5.76 -5.83
N GLU A 122 -11.49 -7.06 -5.76
CA GLU A 122 -11.36 -7.85 -4.52
C GLU A 122 -9.93 -7.89 -4.01
N THR A 123 -8.96 -8.11 -4.90
CA THR A 123 -7.56 -8.15 -4.50
C THR A 123 -7.13 -6.78 -3.96
N THR A 124 -7.48 -5.69 -4.64
CA THR A 124 -7.21 -4.32 -4.16
C THR A 124 -7.85 -4.05 -2.81
N TRP A 125 -9.13 -4.39 -2.62
CA TRP A 125 -9.79 -4.26 -1.32
C TRP A 125 -9.03 -5.01 -0.22
N LYS A 126 -8.74 -6.29 -0.42
CA LYS A 126 -8.05 -7.14 0.57
C LYS A 126 -6.63 -6.63 0.88
N THR A 127 -5.82 -6.33 -0.13
CA THR A 127 -4.39 -6.04 0.06
C THR A 127 -4.09 -4.60 0.44
N ASP A 128 -4.91 -3.65 -0.03
CA ASP A 128 -4.64 -2.23 0.09
C ASP A 128 -5.53 -1.56 1.13
N TYR A 129 -6.81 -1.93 1.23
CA TYR A 129 -7.75 -1.33 2.19
C TYR A 129 -7.84 -2.16 3.47
N LEU A 130 -8.35 -3.38 3.40
CA LEU A 130 -8.63 -4.24 4.55
C LEU A 130 -7.38 -4.48 5.41
N ARG A 131 -6.23 -4.70 4.79
CA ARG A 131 -4.95 -4.85 5.52
C ARG A 131 -4.56 -3.60 6.33
N VAL A 132 -4.93 -2.42 5.87
CA VAL A 132 -4.70 -1.16 6.59
C VAL A 132 -5.74 -1.00 7.69
N PHE A 133 -7.02 -1.19 7.36
CA PHE A 133 -8.14 -1.01 8.29
C PHE A 133 -8.12 -2.00 9.47
N ASN A 134 -7.62 -3.22 9.27
CA ASN A 134 -7.42 -4.19 10.36
C ASN A 134 -6.41 -3.74 11.43
N LYS A 135 -5.63 -2.67 11.19
CA LYS A 135 -4.75 -2.09 12.20
C LYS A 135 -5.46 -1.10 13.14
N LEU A 136 -6.69 -0.69 12.81
CA LEU A 136 -7.45 0.28 13.60
C LEU A 136 -8.16 -0.38 14.79
N PRO A 137 -8.28 0.29 15.94
CA PRO A 137 -9.06 -0.17 17.08
C PRO A 137 -10.56 -0.02 16.79
N LYS A 138 -11.22 -1.10 16.35
CA LYS A 138 -12.63 -1.07 15.89
C LYS A 138 -13.63 -0.56 16.94
N ASP A 139 -13.35 -0.77 18.23
CA ASP A 139 -14.22 -0.38 19.35
C ASP A 139 -14.00 1.06 19.84
N ALA A 140 -13.13 1.84 19.18
CA ALA A 140 -12.89 3.24 19.49
C ALA A 140 -13.65 4.16 18.51
N LEU A 141 -13.84 5.42 18.92
CA LEU A 141 -14.33 6.48 18.04
C LEU A 141 -13.19 6.95 17.13
N LEU A 142 -13.49 7.18 15.85
CA LEU A 142 -12.48 7.64 14.91
C LEU A 142 -12.11 9.09 15.21
N ASN A 143 -10.80 9.38 15.27
CA ASN A 143 -10.25 10.73 15.41
C ASN A 143 -8.89 10.82 14.69
N SER A 144 -8.38 12.03 14.55
CA SER A 144 -7.13 12.31 13.82
C SER A 144 -5.91 11.65 14.46
N GLU A 145 -5.90 11.52 15.79
CA GLU A 145 -4.81 10.99 16.60
C GLU A 145 -4.63 9.49 16.35
N ILE A 146 -5.71 8.71 16.39
CA ILE A 146 -5.69 7.26 16.11
C ILE A 146 -5.14 6.98 14.71
N LEU A 147 -5.58 7.75 13.72
CA LEU A 147 -5.10 7.61 12.34
C LEU A 147 -3.59 7.89 12.25
N LYS A 148 -3.12 8.96 12.91
CA LYS A 148 -1.70 9.32 12.96
C LYS A 148 -0.86 8.25 13.65
N GLU A 149 -1.33 7.70 14.76
CA GLU A 149 -0.66 6.60 15.47
C GLU A 149 -0.49 5.37 14.57
N VAL A 150 -1.54 4.95 13.85
CA VAL A 150 -1.47 3.81 12.93
C VAL A 150 -0.51 4.07 11.76
N ILE A 151 -0.46 5.29 11.23
CA ILE A 151 0.52 5.66 10.19
C ILE A 151 1.94 5.51 10.73
N LEU A 152 2.19 5.97 11.96
CA LEU A 152 3.50 5.95 12.59
C LEU A 152 4.05 4.54 12.88
N THR A 153 3.20 3.51 12.94
CA THR A 153 3.66 2.12 13.12
C THR A 153 4.38 1.52 11.90
N THR A 154 4.42 2.23 10.77
CA THR A 154 5.07 1.74 9.54
C THR A 154 6.43 2.38 9.32
N GLN A 155 7.37 1.71 8.66
CA GLN A 155 8.70 2.29 8.42
C GLN A 155 8.60 3.58 7.58
N PRO A 156 9.26 4.69 7.99
CA PRO A 156 9.32 5.92 7.20
C PRO A 156 9.80 5.68 5.76
N ASN A 157 9.34 6.50 4.80
CA ASN A 157 9.73 6.47 3.39
C ASN A 157 9.55 5.11 2.69
N SER A 158 8.67 4.25 3.21
CA SER A 158 8.36 2.94 2.61
C SER A 158 7.08 2.99 1.76
N ARG A 159 6.96 2.05 0.82
CA ARG A 159 5.71 1.83 0.07
C ARG A 159 4.52 1.59 1.00
N GLN A 160 4.76 0.87 2.10
CA GLN A 160 3.73 0.56 3.08
C GLN A 160 3.27 1.82 3.81
N ARG A 161 4.19 2.72 4.21
CA ARG A 161 3.86 4.01 4.83
C ARG A 161 2.98 4.85 3.93
N LYS A 162 3.37 5.03 2.66
CA LYS A 162 2.58 5.77 1.67
C LYS A 162 1.17 5.19 1.52
N ARG A 163 1.05 3.87 1.41
CA ARG A 163 -0.25 3.18 1.30
C ARG A 163 -1.11 3.40 2.54
N VAL A 164 -0.57 3.16 3.75
CA VAL A 164 -1.33 3.33 5.00
C VAL A 164 -1.82 4.77 5.11
N PHE A 165 -0.96 5.75 4.86
CA PHE A 165 -1.31 7.17 4.83
C PHE A 165 -2.48 7.44 3.88
N GLU A 166 -2.36 7.08 2.60
CA GLU A 166 -3.39 7.38 1.59
C GLU A 166 -4.74 6.72 1.90
N LYS A 167 -4.74 5.51 2.48
CA LYS A 167 -5.98 4.79 2.79
C LYS A 167 -6.66 5.30 4.06
N LEU A 168 -5.88 5.75 5.05
CA LEU A 168 -6.44 6.37 6.25
C LEU A 168 -6.92 7.80 6.00
N VAL A 169 -6.27 8.57 5.13
CA VAL A 169 -6.77 9.89 4.69
C VAL A 169 -8.12 9.72 3.98
N SER A 170 -8.21 8.76 3.04
CA SER A 170 -9.48 8.46 2.36
C SER A 170 -10.59 8.02 3.33
N LEU A 171 -10.26 7.28 4.39
CA LEU A 171 -11.23 6.93 5.45
C LEU A 171 -11.66 8.16 6.26
N ALA A 172 -10.74 9.07 6.57
CA ALA A 172 -11.04 10.31 7.29
C ALA A 172 -11.97 11.22 6.48
N GLU A 173 -11.67 11.40 5.19
CA GLU A 173 -12.51 12.16 4.24
C GLU A 173 -13.93 11.58 4.17
N PHE A 174 -14.06 10.25 4.05
CA PHE A 174 -15.36 9.58 4.07
C PHE A 174 -16.12 9.77 5.40
N ALA A 175 -15.41 9.77 6.52
CA ALA A 175 -15.98 9.97 7.84
C ALA A 175 -16.26 11.46 8.17
N GLY A 176 -15.91 12.39 7.28
CA GLY A 176 -16.04 13.83 7.54
C GLY A 176 -15.09 14.36 8.63
N ILE A 177 -13.98 13.66 8.87
CA ILE A 177 -12.97 14.07 9.87
C ILE A 177 -11.91 14.90 9.18
N GLU A 178 -11.75 16.13 9.66
CA GLU A 178 -10.68 17.01 9.19
C GLU A 178 -9.31 16.48 9.65
N VAL A 179 -8.43 16.18 8.71
CA VAL A 179 -7.08 15.67 8.96
C VAL A 179 -6.03 16.61 8.39
N ALA A 180 -5.42 17.44 9.24
CA ALA A 180 -4.31 18.31 8.86
C ALA A 180 -2.95 17.56 8.87
N PHE A 181 -2.87 16.41 8.18
CA PHE A 181 -1.63 15.63 8.14
C PHE A 181 -0.62 16.25 7.16
N SER A 182 0.60 16.51 7.65
CA SER A 182 1.67 16.99 6.78
C SER A 182 2.15 15.92 5.80
N GLU A 183 2.56 16.31 4.60
CA GLU A 183 3.18 15.42 3.59
C GLU A 183 4.44 14.70 4.12
N LYS A 184 5.13 15.27 5.11
CA LYS A 184 6.24 14.61 5.81
C LYS A 184 5.82 13.28 6.46
N LEU A 185 4.57 13.17 6.91
CA LEU A 185 4.04 11.96 7.54
C LEU A 185 3.84 10.81 6.54
N LYS A 186 3.53 11.14 5.27
CA LYS A 186 3.45 10.20 4.15
C LYS A 186 4.82 9.64 3.75
N GLY A 187 5.85 10.49 3.85
CA GLY A 187 7.22 10.17 3.48
C GLY A 187 7.49 10.27 1.98
N SER A 188 8.76 10.18 1.60
CA SER A 188 9.26 10.41 0.25
C SER A 188 9.38 9.14 -0.61
N TYR A 189 8.64 8.08 -0.29
CA TYR A 189 8.71 6.84 -1.06
C TYR A 189 8.42 7.08 -2.54
N SER A 190 9.44 6.85 -3.37
CA SER A 190 9.34 6.87 -4.81
C SER A 190 9.84 5.55 -5.37
N PRO A 191 9.10 4.92 -6.29
CA PRO A 191 9.60 3.78 -7.07
C PRO A 191 10.87 4.09 -7.88
N LYS A 192 11.31 5.36 -7.96
CA LYS A 192 12.50 5.79 -8.70
C LYS A 192 13.83 5.46 -8.02
N HIS A 193 13.83 5.15 -6.72
CA HIS A 193 15.05 4.91 -5.93
C HIS A 193 15.39 3.43 -5.74
N VAL A 194 14.90 2.52 -6.59
CA VAL A 194 15.29 1.12 -6.48
C VAL A 194 16.72 0.98 -7.02
N ASN A 195 17.59 0.31 -6.27
CA ASN A 195 19.02 0.10 -6.60
C ASN A 195 19.23 -0.33 -8.06
N PRO A 196 20.34 0.10 -8.71
CA PRO A 196 20.73 -0.36 -10.04
C PRO A 196 20.58 -1.88 -10.13
N ARG A 197 19.72 -2.32 -11.04
CA ARG A 197 19.39 -3.72 -11.23
C ARG A 197 20.22 -4.23 -12.41
N PHE A 198 21.04 -5.25 -12.18
CA PHE A 198 21.75 -5.92 -13.27
C PHE A 198 20.73 -6.71 -14.10
N LEU A 199 20.55 -6.34 -15.37
CA LEU A 199 19.68 -7.05 -16.28
C LEU A 199 20.47 -8.14 -17.01
N PRO A 200 19.93 -9.36 -17.16
CA PRO A 200 20.64 -10.40 -17.90
C PRO A 200 20.78 -10.01 -19.38
N THR A 201 21.94 -10.33 -19.95
CA THR A 201 22.19 -10.24 -21.40
C THR A 201 21.37 -11.31 -22.13
N ASP A 202 21.19 -11.14 -23.44
CA ASP A 202 20.40 -12.12 -24.22
C ASP A 202 21.09 -13.50 -24.27
N GLU A 203 22.43 -13.53 -24.23
CA GLU A 203 23.22 -14.76 -24.07
C GLU A 203 22.97 -15.45 -22.72
N ILE A 204 22.98 -14.69 -21.61
CA ILE A 204 22.65 -15.24 -20.29
C ILE A 204 21.22 -15.77 -20.28
N ILE A 205 20.27 -15.08 -20.91
CA ILE A 205 18.87 -15.53 -21.02
C ILE A 205 18.80 -16.88 -21.75
N GLN A 206 19.47 -16.99 -22.90
CA GLN A 206 19.44 -18.22 -23.72
C GLN A 206 20.13 -19.39 -23.00
N THR A 207 21.33 -19.20 -22.47
CA THR A 207 22.06 -20.24 -21.73
C THR A 207 21.31 -20.70 -20.47
N THR A 208 20.71 -19.75 -19.72
CA THR A 208 19.86 -20.08 -18.56
C THR A 208 18.64 -20.89 -18.99
N ARG A 209 17.97 -20.49 -20.07
CA ARG A 209 16.81 -21.21 -20.61
C ARG A 209 17.16 -22.66 -20.96
N ASP A 210 18.29 -22.86 -21.60
CA ASP A 210 18.72 -24.17 -22.10
C ASP A 210 19.07 -25.13 -20.95
N ALA A 211 19.51 -24.60 -19.81
CA ALA A 211 19.73 -25.36 -18.58
C ALA A 211 18.44 -25.79 -17.85
N ILE A 212 17.26 -25.24 -18.20
CA ILE A 212 16.00 -25.62 -17.55
C ILE A 212 15.53 -26.97 -18.10
N GLU A 213 15.64 -28.03 -17.29
CA GLU A 213 15.23 -29.38 -17.69
C GLU A 213 13.71 -29.54 -17.83
N ASN A 214 12.95 -28.94 -16.91
CA ASN A 214 11.49 -29.08 -16.91
C ASN A 214 10.87 -28.30 -18.08
N GLU A 215 10.28 -29.01 -19.04
CA GLU A 215 9.80 -28.40 -20.28
C GLU A 215 8.74 -27.32 -20.07
N ALA A 216 7.85 -27.49 -19.09
CA ALA A 216 6.79 -26.52 -18.82
C ALA A 216 7.36 -25.22 -18.25
N TRP A 217 8.34 -25.32 -17.34
CA TRP A 217 9.01 -24.15 -16.79
C TRP A 217 9.96 -23.49 -17.79
N ARG A 218 10.60 -24.28 -18.65
CA ARG A 218 11.39 -23.78 -19.78
C ARG A 218 10.51 -22.99 -20.74
N TRP A 219 9.32 -23.49 -21.06
CA TRP A 219 8.36 -22.78 -21.90
C TRP A 219 7.90 -21.47 -21.25
N VAL A 220 7.53 -21.48 -19.95
CA VAL A 220 7.14 -20.25 -19.21
C VAL A 220 8.25 -19.21 -19.23
N PHE A 221 9.49 -19.62 -18.97
CA PHE A 221 10.66 -18.75 -19.05
C PHE A 221 10.80 -18.15 -20.46
N SER A 222 10.80 -19.01 -21.49
CA SER A 222 10.94 -18.61 -22.88
C SER A 222 9.83 -17.67 -23.35
N ALA A 223 8.58 -17.90 -22.94
CA ALA A 223 7.44 -17.03 -23.27
C ALA A 223 7.58 -15.63 -22.66
N ILE A 224 7.96 -15.54 -21.38
CA ILE A 224 8.19 -14.26 -20.70
C ILE A 224 9.32 -13.49 -21.38
N ALA A 225 10.44 -14.17 -21.67
CA ALA A 225 11.58 -13.58 -22.36
C ALA A 225 11.19 -13.09 -23.76
N THR A 226 10.52 -13.93 -24.56
CA THR A 226 10.25 -13.64 -25.97
C THR A 226 9.30 -12.46 -26.17
N TRP A 227 8.19 -12.44 -25.42
CA TRP A 227 7.10 -11.48 -25.61
C TRP A 227 7.04 -10.38 -24.53
N GLY A 228 7.98 -10.36 -23.59
CA GLY A 228 8.02 -9.35 -22.52
C GLY A 228 6.80 -9.40 -21.60
N LEU A 229 6.26 -10.59 -21.35
CA LEU A 229 5.02 -10.78 -20.59
C LEU A 229 5.22 -10.48 -19.10
N ARG A 230 4.17 -10.05 -18.41
CA ARG A 230 4.13 -10.21 -16.96
C ARG A 230 4.06 -11.71 -16.67
N PRO A 231 4.67 -12.19 -15.58
CA PRO A 231 4.72 -13.63 -15.31
C PRO A 231 3.35 -14.33 -15.39
N HIS A 232 2.28 -13.73 -14.85
CA HIS A 232 0.95 -14.33 -14.88
C HIS A 232 0.24 -14.28 -16.25
N GLU A 233 0.72 -13.49 -17.21
CA GLU A 233 0.09 -13.38 -18.53
C GLU A 233 0.33 -14.62 -19.40
N VAL A 234 1.33 -15.46 -19.06
CA VAL A 234 1.61 -16.73 -19.78
C VAL A 234 0.43 -17.70 -19.79
N PHE A 235 -0.52 -17.56 -18.85
CA PHE A 235 -1.73 -18.38 -18.77
C PHE A 235 -2.89 -17.84 -19.62
N HIS A 236 -2.72 -16.68 -20.25
CA HIS A 236 -3.78 -15.92 -20.92
C HIS A 236 -3.32 -15.50 -22.32
N LEU A 237 -2.77 -16.44 -23.08
CA LEU A 237 -2.28 -16.21 -24.44
C LEU A 237 -3.16 -16.90 -25.48
N ASP A 238 -3.39 -16.20 -26.58
CA ASP A 238 -3.84 -16.76 -27.85
C ASP A 238 -2.69 -16.63 -28.87
N LEU A 239 -2.40 -17.73 -29.57
CA LEU A 239 -1.30 -17.84 -30.53
C LEU A 239 -1.80 -18.00 -31.98
N ALA A 240 -3.06 -17.66 -32.28
CA ALA A 240 -3.61 -17.72 -33.64
C ALA A 240 -2.83 -16.88 -34.67
N LYS A 241 -2.02 -15.91 -34.22
CA LYS A 241 -1.16 -15.04 -35.06
C LYS A 241 0.33 -15.29 -34.85
N PHE A 242 0.71 -16.50 -34.43
CA PHE A 242 2.09 -16.88 -34.20
C PHE A 242 3.00 -16.46 -35.39
N PRO A 243 4.18 -15.84 -35.14
CA PRO A 243 4.89 -15.76 -33.86
C PRO A 243 4.46 -14.60 -32.94
N VAL A 244 3.45 -13.81 -33.33
CA VAL A 244 2.85 -12.77 -32.48
C VAL A 244 1.85 -13.42 -31.51
N ALA A 245 2.02 -13.16 -30.22
CA ALA A 245 1.07 -13.61 -29.19
C ALA A 245 0.03 -12.51 -28.90
N GLN A 246 -1.22 -12.90 -28.71
CA GLN A 246 -2.25 -12.02 -28.17
C GLN A 246 -2.43 -12.32 -26.67
N VAL A 247 -2.27 -11.29 -25.83
CA VAL A 247 -2.59 -11.40 -24.40
C VAL A 247 -4.07 -11.09 -24.24
N LEU A 248 -4.82 -12.01 -23.64
CA LEU A 248 -6.27 -11.92 -23.49
C LEU A 248 -6.70 -11.05 -22.28
N SER A 249 -7.99 -10.69 -22.27
CA SER A 249 -8.57 -9.71 -21.36
C SER A 249 -8.61 -10.01 -19.84
N PRO A 250 -8.42 -11.23 -19.27
CA PRO A 250 -8.42 -11.39 -17.81
C PRO A 250 -7.17 -10.81 -17.11
N THR A 251 -6.37 -10.02 -17.81
CA THR A 251 -5.16 -9.36 -17.30
C THR A 251 -5.46 -7.87 -17.07
N LYS A 252 -4.82 -7.26 -16.05
CA LYS A 252 -5.06 -5.88 -15.56
C LYS A 252 -5.00 -4.78 -16.65
N THR A 253 -4.61 -5.10 -17.87
CA THR A 253 -4.11 -4.16 -18.88
C THR A 253 -4.79 -4.28 -20.23
N GLY A 254 -5.87 -5.07 -20.31
CA GLY A 254 -6.66 -5.24 -21.54
C GLY A 254 -5.95 -6.13 -22.57
N GLU A 255 -6.66 -6.37 -23.67
CA GLU A 255 -6.14 -7.14 -24.79
C GLU A 255 -5.05 -6.38 -25.55
N ARG A 256 -4.00 -7.10 -25.94
CA ARG A 256 -2.91 -6.53 -26.74
C ARG A 256 -2.15 -7.59 -27.50
N PHE A 257 -1.44 -7.16 -28.53
CA PHE A 257 -0.44 -7.98 -29.20
C PHE A 257 0.92 -7.78 -28.57
N ALA A 258 1.61 -8.90 -28.31
CA ALA A 258 2.98 -8.95 -27.84
C ALA A 258 3.83 -9.52 -28.97
N TYR A 259 4.72 -8.69 -29.52
CA TYR A 259 5.56 -9.04 -30.66
C TYR A 259 6.89 -9.63 -30.16
N PRO A 260 7.41 -10.71 -30.76
CA PRO A 260 8.76 -11.17 -30.46
C PRO A 260 9.77 -10.22 -31.13
N LEU A 261 10.74 -9.73 -30.37
CA LEU A 261 11.85 -8.92 -30.92
C LEU A 261 12.95 -9.78 -31.56
N TYR A 262 12.99 -11.06 -31.17
CA TYR A 262 13.71 -12.12 -31.88
C TYR A 262 12.67 -13.16 -32.30
N PRO A 263 12.04 -13.03 -33.48
CA PRO A 263 11.08 -14.01 -33.98
C PRO A 263 11.66 -15.43 -34.00
N GLU A 264 12.96 -15.55 -34.21
CA GLU A 264 13.72 -16.81 -34.19
C GLU A 264 13.61 -17.51 -32.84
N TRP A 265 13.54 -16.76 -31.72
CA TRP A 265 13.32 -17.36 -30.41
C TRP A 265 11.94 -17.99 -30.29
N ALA A 266 10.90 -17.38 -30.88
CA ALA A 266 9.57 -17.96 -30.86
C ALA A 266 9.56 -19.29 -31.62
N GLU A 267 10.17 -19.32 -32.81
CA GLU A 267 10.22 -20.48 -33.70
C GLU A 267 11.14 -21.59 -33.16
N VAL A 268 12.40 -21.28 -32.86
CA VAL A 268 13.41 -22.26 -32.40
C VAL A 268 13.02 -22.86 -31.06
N TRP A 269 12.40 -22.08 -30.17
CA TRP A 269 11.93 -22.60 -28.88
C TRP A 269 10.54 -23.24 -28.95
N LYS A 270 9.91 -23.29 -30.13
CA LYS A 270 8.61 -23.92 -30.41
C LYS A 270 7.53 -23.42 -29.46
N LEU A 271 7.38 -22.10 -29.36
CA LEU A 271 6.47 -21.48 -28.40
C LEU A 271 4.98 -21.65 -28.75
N ASP A 272 4.67 -22.07 -29.97
CA ASP A 272 3.36 -22.53 -30.43
C ASP A 272 2.93 -23.87 -29.78
N ASP A 273 3.88 -24.71 -29.34
CA ASP A 273 3.61 -25.90 -28.51
C ASP A 273 3.53 -25.50 -27.02
N ILE A 274 2.32 -25.10 -26.58
CA ILE A 274 2.09 -24.57 -25.23
C ILE A 274 2.33 -25.64 -24.15
N LYS A 275 3.38 -25.45 -23.34
CA LYS A 275 3.68 -26.30 -22.17
C LYS A 275 3.53 -25.52 -20.86
N LEU A 276 2.35 -25.57 -20.24
CA LEU A 276 2.08 -24.89 -18.97
C LEU A 276 2.21 -25.83 -17.76
N PRO A 277 2.78 -25.37 -16.63
CA PRO A 277 2.77 -26.16 -15.40
C PRO A 277 1.33 -26.37 -14.90
N LYS A 278 1.07 -27.49 -14.23
CA LYS A 278 -0.24 -27.75 -13.62
C LYS A 278 -0.43 -26.82 -12.41
N PHE A 279 -1.36 -25.87 -12.51
CA PHE A 279 -1.81 -25.05 -11.41
C PHE A 279 -3.24 -25.41 -11.01
N GLN A 280 -3.59 -25.18 -9.74
CA GLN A 280 -5.00 -25.24 -9.33
C GLN A 280 -5.75 -24.08 -9.99
N LYS A 281 -6.90 -24.36 -10.60
CA LYS A 281 -7.68 -23.44 -11.45
C LYS A 281 -8.15 -22.14 -10.75
N GLU A 282 -8.03 -22.07 -9.42
CA GLU A 282 -8.58 -20.99 -8.58
C GLU A 282 -7.57 -19.88 -8.24
N HIS A 283 -6.36 -19.90 -8.81
CA HIS A 283 -5.36 -18.89 -8.49
C HIS A 283 -5.64 -17.56 -9.21
N ASN A 284 -5.72 -16.47 -8.44
CA ASN A 284 -5.71 -15.12 -9.02
C ASN A 284 -4.34 -14.78 -9.63
N ASN A 285 -4.30 -13.78 -10.52
CA ASN A 285 -3.09 -13.35 -11.23
C ASN A 285 -1.91 -13.03 -10.29
N ALA A 286 -2.17 -12.51 -9.10
CA ALA A 286 -1.13 -12.22 -8.10
C ALA A 286 -0.49 -13.49 -7.54
N LYS A 287 -1.29 -14.51 -7.20
CA LYS A 287 -0.80 -15.81 -6.74
C LYS A 287 -0.01 -16.54 -7.84
N LEU A 288 -0.51 -16.53 -9.08
CA LEU A 288 0.18 -17.12 -10.24
C LEU A 288 1.55 -16.47 -10.45
N GLY A 289 1.62 -15.14 -10.48
CA GLY A 289 2.87 -14.41 -10.62
C GLY A 289 3.87 -14.69 -9.49
N ASN A 290 3.40 -14.70 -8.24
CA ASN A 290 4.25 -15.03 -7.09
C ASN A 290 4.78 -16.46 -7.15
N LYS A 291 3.98 -17.40 -7.63
CA LYS A 291 4.40 -18.80 -7.77
C LYS A 291 5.50 -18.94 -8.83
N ILE A 292 5.37 -18.27 -9.97
CA ILE A 292 6.46 -18.23 -10.97
C ILE A 292 7.74 -17.64 -10.36
N CYS A 293 7.65 -16.52 -9.64
CA CYS A 293 8.82 -15.94 -8.98
C CYS A 293 9.46 -16.90 -7.96
N LYS A 294 8.65 -17.65 -7.21
CA LYS A 294 9.14 -18.65 -6.26
C LYS A 294 9.87 -19.78 -6.98
N GLU A 295 9.30 -20.27 -8.07
CA GLU A 295 9.86 -21.37 -8.86
C GLU A 295 11.17 -20.99 -9.54
N PHE A 296 11.32 -19.72 -9.96
CA PHE A 296 12.62 -19.21 -10.42
C PHE A 296 13.69 -19.30 -9.33
N ASN A 297 13.35 -18.92 -8.09
CA ASN A 297 14.29 -19.01 -6.97
C ASN A 297 14.59 -20.47 -6.59
N GLU A 298 13.59 -21.35 -6.58
CA GLU A 298 13.75 -22.78 -6.26
C GLU A 298 14.56 -23.55 -7.31
N ARG A 299 14.70 -22.99 -8.51
CA ARG A 299 15.49 -23.54 -9.62
C ARG A 299 16.84 -22.85 -9.79
N ASP A 300 17.26 -22.06 -8.80
CA ASP A 300 18.53 -21.33 -8.79
C ASP A 300 18.77 -20.47 -10.03
N ILE A 301 17.69 -19.93 -10.63
CA ILE A 301 17.81 -18.99 -11.75
C ILE A 301 18.46 -17.69 -11.22
N PRO A 302 19.53 -17.17 -11.87
CA PRO A 302 20.38 -16.12 -11.29
C PRO A 302 19.73 -14.73 -11.24
N PHE A 303 18.50 -14.58 -11.74
CA PHE A 303 17.75 -13.33 -11.77
C PHE A 303 16.25 -13.59 -11.64
N ARG A 304 15.47 -12.53 -11.41
CA ARG A 304 14.02 -12.66 -11.18
C ARG A 304 13.30 -12.81 -12.50
N ALA A 305 12.15 -13.50 -12.50
CA ALA A 305 11.28 -13.60 -13.68
C ALA A 305 10.89 -12.23 -14.27
N TYR A 306 10.77 -11.20 -13.42
CA TYR A 306 10.45 -9.84 -13.87
C TYR A 306 11.61 -9.16 -14.61
N ASP A 307 12.85 -9.62 -14.41
CA ASP A 307 14.03 -9.06 -15.06
C ASP A 307 14.08 -9.47 -16.55
N LEU A 308 13.52 -10.62 -16.93
CA LEU A 308 13.30 -10.99 -18.35
C LEU A 308 12.44 -9.96 -19.09
N ARG A 309 11.38 -9.50 -18.42
CA ARG A 309 10.51 -8.45 -18.95
C ARG A 309 11.24 -7.10 -19.03
N HIS A 310 12.13 -6.80 -18.10
CA HIS A 310 13.01 -5.63 -18.21
C HIS A 310 14.00 -5.76 -19.38
N SER A 311 14.59 -6.94 -19.60
CA SER A 311 15.43 -7.19 -20.78
C SER A 311 14.65 -7.05 -22.09
N TYR A 312 13.36 -7.42 -22.13
CA TYR A 312 12.50 -7.12 -23.28
C TYR A 312 12.32 -5.61 -23.50
N ALA A 313 12.17 -4.81 -22.43
CA ALA A 313 12.11 -3.34 -22.56
C ALA A 313 13.45 -2.76 -23.04
N ARG A 314 14.58 -3.31 -22.59
CA ARG A 314 15.92 -2.97 -23.11
C ARG A 314 15.97 -3.24 -24.61
N ARG A 315 15.54 -4.42 -25.04
CA ARG A 315 15.47 -4.78 -26.47
C ARG A 315 14.57 -3.84 -27.26
N CYS A 316 13.40 -3.45 -26.73
CA CYS A 316 12.56 -2.44 -27.41
C CYS A 316 13.36 -1.17 -27.73
N PHE A 317 14.17 -0.70 -26.77
CA PHE A 317 15.03 0.45 -26.99
C PHE A 317 16.16 0.18 -27.99
N GLU A 318 16.84 -0.96 -27.89
CA GLU A 318 17.91 -1.37 -28.82
C GLU A 318 17.39 -1.46 -30.27
N PHE A 319 16.15 -1.94 -30.44
CA PHE A 319 15.44 -2.00 -31.72
C PHE A 319 14.83 -0.65 -32.16
N SER A 320 15.10 0.44 -31.43
CA SER A 320 14.57 1.78 -31.70
C SER A 320 13.03 1.84 -31.74
N ILE A 321 12.35 0.97 -30.98
CA ILE A 321 10.89 1.03 -30.82
C ILE A 321 10.53 2.26 -29.99
N PRO A 322 9.60 3.13 -30.46
CA PRO A 322 9.09 4.26 -29.69
C PRO A 322 8.58 3.84 -28.31
N PRO A 323 8.87 4.62 -27.26
CA PRO A 323 8.57 4.22 -25.87
C PRO A 323 7.07 4.08 -25.59
N ASP A 324 6.22 4.82 -26.30
CA ASP A 324 4.76 4.70 -26.25
C ASP A 324 4.28 3.37 -26.87
N TRP A 325 4.87 2.97 -28.00
CA TRP A 325 4.58 1.66 -28.60
C TRP A 325 5.11 0.52 -27.72
N ALA A 326 6.35 0.61 -27.24
CA ALA A 326 6.91 -0.37 -26.30
C ALA A 326 6.05 -0.50 -25.02
N ALA A 327 5.55 0.64 -24.49
CA ALA A 327 4.63 0.65 -23.37
C ALA A 327 3.33 -0.10 -23.68
N HIS A 328 2.76 0.11 -24.87
CA HIS A 328 1.58 -0.61 -25.35
C HIS A 328 1.83 -2.12 -25.48
N LEU A 329 2.92 -2.54 -26.14
CA LEU A 329 3.31 -3.95 -26.31
C LEU A 329 3.44 -4.68 -24.96
N MET A 330 4.00 -3.99 -23.97
CA MET A 330 4.16 -4.53 -22.63
C MET A 330 2.88 -4.39 -21.79
N GLY A 331 1.90 -3.60 -22.22
CA GLY A 331 0.65 -3.38 -21.50
C GLY A 331 0.81 -2.50 -20.27
N HIS A 332 1.49 -1.36 -20.34
CA HIS A 332 1.48 -0.35 -19.28
C HIS A 332 1.48 1.06 -19.87
N SER A 333 1.20 2.09 -19.06
CA SER A 333 1.25 3.48 -19.54
C SER A 333 2.68 3.91 -19.89
N LEU A 334 2.84 4.87 -20.82
CA LEU A 334 4.11 5.50 -21.13
C LEU A 334 4.85 6.00 -19.89
N LYS A 335 4.15 6.65 -18.95
CA LYS A 335 4.74 7.12 -17.69
C LYS A 335 5.41 5.98 -16.90
N VAL A 336 4.69 4.87 -16.71
CA VAL A 336 5.24 3.68 -16.04
C VAL A 336 6.45 3.12 -16.80
N HIS A 337 6.41 3.10 -18.14
CA HIS A 337 7.53 2.64 -18.95
C HIS A 337 8.79 3.48 -18.70
N MET A 338 8.66 4.80 -18.78
CA MET A 338 9.77 5.73 -18.56
C MET A 338 10.28 5.71 -17.12
N GLU A 339 9.40 5.64 -16.12
CA GLU A 339 9.81 5.68 -14.72
C GLU A 339 10.37 4.33 -14.21
N THR A 340 9.94 3.21 -14.80
CA THR A 340 10.24 1.86 -14.24
C THR A 340 11.08 0.99 -15.15
N TYR A 341 11.00 1.13 -16.48
CA TYR A 341 11.72 0.25 -17.40
C TYR A 341 12.92 0.95 -18.04
N ARG A 342 12.75 2.21 -18.44
CA ARG A 342 13.82 3.03 -18.99
C ARG A 342 14.93 3.34 -17.99
N ALA A 343 14.61 3.36 -16.69
CA ALA A 343 15.55 3.61 -15.61
C ALA A 343 16.71 2.61 -15.53
N TRP A 344 16.60 1.45 -16.20
CA TRP A 344 17.60 0.37 -16.15
C TRP A 344 18.47 0.28 -17.40
N ILE A 345 18.33 1.22 -18.34
CA ILE A 345 19.14 1.23 -19.56
C ILE A 345 20.41 2.02 -19.26
N ASP A 346 21.54 1.33 -19.28
CA ASP A 346 22.88 1.85 -19.00
C ASP A 346 23.48 2.56 -20.21
N TRP A 347 24.58 3.27 -19.96
CA TRP A 347 25.27 4.06 -20.98
C TRP A 347 25.75 3.18 -22.14
N GLU A 348 26.24 1.98 -21.85
CA GLU A 348 26.71 1.01 -22.85
C GLU A 348 25.61 0.62 -23.83
N THR A 349 24.37 0.47 -23.34
CA THR A 349 23.22 0.22 -24.21
C THR A 349 22.87 1.44 -25.06
N TYR A 350 22.95 2.67 -24.51
CA TYR A 350 22.78 3.89 -25.32
C TYR A 350 23.85 4.01 -26.40
N GLN A 351 25.10 3.70 -26.08
CA GLN A 351 26.22 3.75 -27.00
C GLN A 351 26.03 2.76 -28.16
N ARG A 352 25.70 1.49 -27.88
CA ARG A 352 25.40 0.50 -28.92
C ARG A 352 24.23 0.91 -29.81
N ALA A 353 23.16 1.44 -29.22
CA ALA A 353 22.01 1.94 -29.99
C ALA A 353 22.40 3.12 -30.90
N TYR A 354 23.22 4.05 -30.39
CA TYR A 354 23.74 5.17 -31.16
C TYR A 354 24.63 4.71 -32.32
N GLU A 355 25.55 3.78 -32.08
CA GLU A 355 26.42 3.21 -33.11
C GLU A 355 25.61 2.53 -34.22
N ALA A 356 24.60 1.73 -33.85
CA ALA A 356 23.69 1.12 -34.80
C ALA A 356 22.93 2.16 -35.63
N LEU A 357 22.43 3.23 -34.99
CA LEU A 357 21.75 4.34 -35.69
C LEU A 357 22.69 5.11 -36.63
N ILE A 358 23.96 5.25 -36.28
CA ILE A 358 24.97 5.89 -37.14
C ILE A 358 25.33 5.02 -38.34
N ALA A 359 25.41 3.71 -38.15
CA ALA A 359 25.75 2.75 -39.20
C ALA A 359 24.63 2.55 -40.24
N ARG A 360 23.40 3.00 -39.95
CA ARG A 360 22.26 2.91 -40.87
C ARG A 360 22.53 3.61 -42.21
N SER A 361 22.28 2.89 -43.30
CA SER A 361 22.44 3.40 -44.67
C SER A 361 21.48 4.55 -44.99
N ASP A 362 20.29 4.56 -44.37
CA ASP A 362 19.23 5.55 -44.53
C ASP A 362 19.34 6.75 -43.56
N ARG A 363 20.43 6.85 -42.79
CA ARG A 363 20.61 7.94 -41.82
C ARG A 363 20.67 9.31 -42.52
N PRO A 364 19.93 10.32 -42.02
CA PRO A 364 20.09 11.70 -42.47
C PRO A 364 21.54 12.16 -42.39
N ARG A 365 22.05 12.76 -43.47
CA ARG A 365 23.41 13.31 -43.53
C ARG A 365 23.38 14.80 -43.19
N PRO A 366 24.45 15.35 -42.56
CA PRO A 366 24.53 16.78 -42.33
C PRO A 366 24.45 17.55 -43.67
N PRO A 367 23.90 18.77 -43.66
CA PRO A 367 23.82 19.60 -44.86
C PRO A 367 25.22 19.85 -45.43
N LYS A 368 25.37 19.69 -46.75
CA LYS A 368 26.60 20.06 -47.45
C LYS A 368 26.56 21.57 -47.71
N ILE A 369 27.32 22.36 -46.94
CA ILE A 369 27.53 23.78 -47.25
C ILE A 369 28.53 23.85 -48.40
N ASN A 370 28.19 24.58 -49.45
CA ASN A 370 28.92 24.64 -50.73
C ASN A 370 30.45 24.78 -50.58
N GLY A 371 31.18 23.74 -51.00
CA GLY A 371 32.53 23.88 -51.57
C GLY A 371 33.75 23.82 -50.64
N LYS A 372 33.60 23.67 -49.32
CA LYS A 372 34.74 23.34 -48.44
C LYS A 372 34.38 22.15 -47.57
N GLN A 373 35.09 21.03 -47.76
CA GLN A 373 35.15 19.97 -46.75
C GLN A 373 35.63 20.62 -45.46
N GLN A 374 34.75 20.71 -44.45
CA GLN A 374 35.22 20.87 -43.08
C GLN A 374 35.90 19.56 -42.72
N GLU A 375 37.23 19.56 -42.74
CA GLU A 375 38.02 18.56 -42.03
C GLU A 375 37.63 18.68 -40.56
N PHE A 376 36.93 17.67 -40.06
CA PHE A 376 36.74 17.52 -38.63
C PHE A 376 38.10 17.12 -38.05
N PRO A 377 38.56 17.74 -36.94
CA PRO A 377 39.77 17.29 -36.28
C PRO A 377 39.59 15.82 -35.88
N GLU A 378 40.60 15.00 -36.19
CA GLU A 378 40.67 13.65 -35.64
C GLU A 378 40.59 13.75 -34.11
N VAL A 379 39.63 13.02 -33.54
CA VAL A 379 39.42 12.98 -32.10
C VAL A 379 40.59 12.19 -31.47
N PRO A 380 41.27 12.73 -30.44
CA PRO A 380 42.41 12.07 -29.79
C PRO A 380 42.06 10.77 -29.07
#